data_AF-A0A7V9ZPR9-F1
#
_entry.id   AF-A0A7V9ZPR9-F1
#
_cell.length_a   1.000
_cell.length_b   1.000
_cell.length_c   1.000
_cell.angle_alpha   90.00
_cell.angle_beta   90.00
_cell.angle_gamma   90.00
#
_symmetry.space_group_name_H-M   'P 1'
#
loop_
_entity.id
_entity.type
_entity.pdbx_description
1 polymer ?
#
loop_
_entity_poly.entity_id
_entity_poly.type
_entity_poly.pdbx_seq_one_letter_code
_entity_poly.pdbx_strand_id
1 'polypeptide(L)'
;MNESLRSLFSHTGRIVYLNHAAISPPPIKTIEAVSAQMRDVAENGSLNYRKWVAVRERARKLAAGMLGAQPRQVAFMRNTSDALSTVANGLNWREGENIVTFRRE
;
A
#
# COMPACT_ATOMS: atom_id res chain seq x y z
N MET A 1 14.58 0.99 22.47
CA MET A 1 13.56 0.91 21.39
C MET A 1 12.57 2.06 21.60
N ASN A 2 12.00 2.65 20.55
CA ASN A 2 11.13 3.82 20.71
C ASN A 2 9.71 3.42 21.17
N GLU A 3 9.40 3.61 22.45
CA GLU A 3 8.11 3.22 23.03
C GLU A 3 6.91 3.99 22.43
N SER A 4 7.11 5.23 21.97
CA SER A 4 6.03 5.99 21.32
C SER A 4 5.64 5.42 19.96
N LEU A 5 6.55 4.71 19.29
CA LEU A 5 6.24 3.98 18.06
C LEU A 5 5.64 2.62 18.36
N ARG A 6 6.12 1.92 19.39
CA ARG A 6 5.59 0.60 19.78
C ARG A 6 4.12 0.67 20.17
N SER A 7 3.73 1.72 20.90
CA SER A 7 2.34 1.93 21.31
C SER A 7 1.36 2.09 20.13
N LEU A 8 1.85 2.38 18.92
CA LEU A 8 1.02 2.42 17.71
C LEU A 8 0.62 1.03 17.21
N PHE A 9 1.16 -0.07 17.73
CA PHE A 9 0.88 -1.43 17.26
C PHE A 9 0.35 -2.29 18.39
N SER A 10 -0.92 -2.71 18.29
CA SER A 10 -1.67 -3.42 19.35
C SER A 10 -1.09 -4.77 19.79
N HIS A 11 -0.20 -5.34 18.99
CA HIS A 11 0.44 -6.64 19.23
C HIS A 11 1.66 -6.51 20.15
N THR A 12 2.21 -5.30 20.27
CA THR A 12 3.38 -5.04 21.12
C THR A 12 3.04 -5.28 22.59
N GLY A 13 3.98 -5.87 23.34
CA GLY A 13 3.78 -6.24 24.75
C GLY A 13 2.94 -7.51 24.97
N ARG A 14 2.33 -8.07 23.92
CA ARG A 14 1.53 -9.31 23.99
C ARG A 14 2.22 -10.49 23.33
N ILE A 15 2.87 -10.26 22.19
CA ILE A 15 3.57 -11.30 21.42
C ILE A 15 4.93 -10.81 20.90
N VAL A 16 5.87 -11.74 20.73
CA VAL A 16 7.12 -11.51 20.00
C VAL A 16 6.87 -11.85 18.54
N TYR A 17 6.54 -10.82 17.74
CA TYR A 17 6.22 -10.99 16.33
C TYR A 17 7.47 -10.81 15.46
N LEU A 18 7.94 -11.89 14.82
CA LEU A 18 9.14 -11.89 13.98
C LEU A 18 8.85 -12.06 12.49
N ASN A 19 7.61 -11.87 12.05
CA ASN A 19 7.17 -12.12 10.66
C ASN A 19 6.73 -10.84 9.91
N HIS A 20 7.33 -9.69 10.26
CA HIS A 20 6.98 -8.39 9.68
C HIS A 20 7.19 -8.30 8.16
N ALA A 21 8.16 -9.05 7.63
CA ALA A 21 8.46 -9.09 6.21
C ALA A 21 7.36 -9.79 5.38
N ALA A 22 6.66 -10.78 5.95
CA ALA A 22 5.57 -11.45 5.25
C ALA A 22 4.27 -10.65 5.34
N ILE A 23 3.77 -10.42 6.57
CA ILE A 23 2.51 -9.69 6.81
C ILE A 23 2.66 -8.85 8.07
N SER A 24 2.98 -7.56 7.92
CA SER A 24 3.07 -6.68 9.08
C SER A 24 1.69 -6.35 9.67
N PRO A 25 1.50 -6.47 10.99
CA PRO A 25 0.32 -5.93 11.63
C PRO A 25 0.26 -4.40 11.46
N PRO A 26 -0.87 -3.83 11.04
CA PRO A 26 -0.95 -2.39 10.80
C PRO A 26 -0.91 -1.60 12.12
N PRO A 27 -0.42 -0.35 12.10
CA PRO A 27 -0.57 0.53 13.24
C PRO A 27 -2.04 0.92 13.45
N ILE A 28 -2.40 1.29 14.67
CA ILE A 28 -3.76 1.67 15.10
C ILE A 28 -4.36 2.72 14.17
N LYS A 29 -3.58 3.74 13.78
CA LYS A 29 -4.03 4.81 12.88
C LYS A 29 -4.48 4.31 11.50
N THR A 30 -3.87 3.24 10.99
CA THR A 30 -4.28 2.61 9.72
C THR A 30 -5.62 1.89 9.89
N ILE A 31 -5.80 1.18 11.01
CA ILE A 31 -7.06 0.48 11.32
C ILE A 31 -8.20 1.50 11.45
N GLU A 32 -7.96 2.61 12.13
CA GLU A 32 -8.92 3.71 12.29
C GLU A 32 -9.32 4.32 10.94
N ALA A 33 -8.35 4.62 10.08
CA ALA A 33 -8.61 5.22 8.77
C ALA A 33 -9.44 4.31 7.86
N VAL A 34 -9.10 3.01 7.80
CA VAL A 34 -9.87 2.02 7.02
C VAL A 34 -11.27 1.86 7.59
N SER A 35 -11.40 1.75 8.92
CA SER A 35 -12.70 1.64 9.59
C SER A 35 -13.59 2.85 9.33
N ALA A 36 -13.01 4.05 9.38
CA ALA A 36 -13.73 5.29 9.09
C ALA A 36 -14.24 5.33 7.64
N GLN A 37 -13.43 4.90 6.67
CA GLN A 37 -13.86 4.82 5.28
C GLN A 37 -15.02 3.82 5.09
N MET A 38 -14.95 2.65 5.74
CA MET A 38 -16.01 1.63 5.62
C MET A 38 -17.32 2.07 6.26
N ARG A 39 -17.28 2.76 7.40
CA ARG A 39 -18.47 3.38 7.99
C ARG A 39 -19.08 4.43 7.06
N ASP A 40 -18.25 5.31 6.50
CA ASP A 40 -18.73 6.34 5.58
C ASP A 40 -19.41 5.76 4.33
N VAL A 41 -18.86 4.68 3.75
CA VAL A 41 -19.49 3.97 2.63
C VAL A 41 -20.82 3.35 3.05
N ALA A 42 -20.89 2.73 4.23
CA ALA A 42 -22.11 2.09 4.73
C ALA A 42 -23.24 3.10 5.01
N GLU A 43 -22.89 4.27 5.54
CA GLU A 43 -23.86 5.31 5.91
C GLU A 43 -24.28 6.19 4.73
N ASN A 44 -23.34 6.52 3.83
CA ASN A 44 -23.54 7.55 2.81
C ASN A 44 -23.49 7.01 1.38
N GLY A 45 -23.29 5.70 1.18
CA GLY A 45 -23.06 5.15 -0.15
C GLY A 45 -21.91 5.89 -0.85
N SER A 46 -22.08 6.24 -2.13
CA SER A 46 -21.07 6.96 -2.92
C SER A 46 -21.12 8.49 -2.79
N LEU A 47 -21.96 9.06 -1.94
CA LEU A 47 -22.15 10.53 -1.84
C LEU A 47 -20.84 11.27 -1.50
N ASN A 48 -19.96 10.62 -0.72
CA ASN A 48 -18.67 11.19 -0.32
C ASN A 48 -17.50 10.80 -1.24
N TYR A 49 -17.76 10.23 -2.42
CA TYR A 49 -16.71 9.72 -3.34
C TYR A 49 -15.59 10.73 -3.64
N ARG A 50 -15.92 12.01 -3.86
CA ARG A 50 -14.91 13.07 -4.12
C ARG A 50 -13.92 13.21 -2.95
N LYS A 51 -14.37 13.05 -1.71
CA LYS A 51 -13.49 13.08 -0.52
C LYS A 51 -12.54 11.89 -0.51
N TRP A 52 -12.99 10.69 -0.91
CA TRP A 52 -12.15 9.50 -0.99
C TRP A 52 -11.09 9.61 -2.09
N VAL A 53 -11.46 10.17 -3.24
CA VAL A 53 -10.49 10.48 -4.30
C VAL A 53 -9.44 11.46 -3.77
N ALA A 54 -9.84 12.51 -3.04
CA ALA A 54 -8.89 13.43 -2.43
C ALA A 54 -7.95 12.75 -1.41
N VAL A 55 -8.45 11.81 -0.60
CA VAL A 55 -7.62 10.98 0.30
C VAL A 55 -6.59 10.18 -0.49
N ARG A 56 -7.01 9.51 -1.57
CA ARG A 56 -6.12 8.75 -2.45
C ARG A 56 -5.04 9.63 -3.07
N GLU A 57 -5.38 10.82 -3.55
CA GLU A 57 -4.39 11.73 -4.14
C GLU A 57 -3.42 12.31 -3.10
N ARG A 58 -3.85 12.54 -1.86
CA ARG A 58 -2.93 12.87 -0.76
C ARG A 58 -1.98 11.71 -0.46
N ALA A 59 -2.49 10.48 -0.38
CA ALA A 59 -1.66 9.30 -0.18
C ALA A 59 -0.61 9.15 -1.30
N ARG A 60 -1.00 9.42 -2.56
CA ARG A 60 -0.09 9.39 -3.71
C ARG A 60 1.07 10.39 -3.56
N LYS A 61 0.77 11.62 -3.14
CA LYS A 61 1.78 12.66 -2.90
C LYS A 61 2.75 12.29 -1.78
N LEU A 62 2.23 11.74 -0.68
CA LEU A 62 3.06 11.29 0.44
C LEU A 62 3.99 10.14 0.03
N ALA A 63 3.46 9.13 -0.67
CA ALA A 63 4.25 8.00 -1.17
C ALA A 63 5.33 8.47 -2.17
N ALA A 64 4.98 9.37 -3.08
CA ALA A 64 5.93 9.95 -4.02
C ALA A 64 7.07 10.68 -3.29
N GLY A 65 6.75 11.47 -2.26
CA GLY A 65 7.75 12.13 -1.42
C GLY A 65 8.69 11.15 -0.71
N MET A 66 8.16 10.05 -0.16
CA MET A 66 8.97 9.00 0.47
C MET A 66 9.91 8.29 -0.53
N LEU A 67 9.47 8.13 -1.78
CA LEU A 67 10.23 7.46 -2.83
C LEU A 67 11.17 8.40 -3.61
N GLY A 68 11.14 9.71 -3.35
CA GLY A 68 11.85 10.69 -4.17
C GLY A 68 11.31 10.80 -5.61
N ALA A 69 10.05 10.44 -5.84
CA ALA A 69 9.39 10.42 -7.13
C ALA A 69 8.36 11.54 -7.28
N GLN A 70 7.85 11.74 -8.50
CA GLN A 70 6.71 12.63 -8.73
C GLN A 70 5.39 11.86 -8.56
N PRO A 71 4.30 12.51 -8.11
CA PRO A 71 3.01 11.83 -7.91
C PRO A 71 2.54 11.03 -9.12
N ARG A 72 2.75 11.53 -10.34
CA ARG A 72 2.37 10.84 -11.59
C ARG A 72 3.12 9.53 -11.85
N GLN A 73 4.24 9.29 -11.15
CA GLN A 73 5.05 8.07 -11.26
C GLN A 73 4.61 6.99 -10.25
N VAL A 74 3.60 7.26 -9.42
CA VAL A 74 3.08 6.31 -8.42
C VAL A 74 1.74 5.77 -8.90
N ALA A 75 1.62 4.44 -8.99
CA ALA A 75 0.36 3.73 -9.21
C ALA A 75 -0.03 2.93 -7.94
N PHE A 76 -1.32 2.83 -7.64
CA PHE A 76 -1.81 2.00 -6.54
C PHE A 76 -2.25 0.65 -7.08
N MET A 77 -1.63 -0.43 -6.58
CA MET A 77 -1.90 -1.82 -6.96
C MET A 77 -2.34 -2.61 -5.72
N ARG A 78 -2.96 -3.78 -5.91
CA ARG A 78 -3.47 -4.57 -4.77
C ARG A 78 -2.35 -5.20 -3.95
N ASN A 79 -1.28 -5.64 -4.61
CA ASN A 79 -0.11 -6.28 -4.01
C ASN A 79 1.06 -6.33 -5.03
N THR A 80 2.20 -6.90 -4.62
CA THR A 80 3.40 -7.02 -5.45
C THR A 80 3.19 -7.84 -6.71
N SER A 81 2.55 -9.01 -6.61
CA SER A 81 2.31 -9.90 -7.76
C SER A 81 1.39 -9.26 -8.81
N ASP A 82 0.37 -8.54 -8.36
CA ASP A 82 -0.55 -7.77 -9.20
C ASP A 82 0.19 -6.65 -9.95
N ALA A 83 1.10 -5.94 -9.26
CA ALA A 83 1.93 -4.90 -9.85
C ALA A 83 2.89 -5.45 -10.91
N LEU A 84 3.62 -6.53 -10.61
CA LEU A 84 4.56 -7.16 -11.55
C LEU A 84 3.84 -7.70 -12.78
N SER A 85 2.69 -8.37 -12.58
CA SER A 85 1.85 -8.86 -13.68
C SER A 85 1.34 -7.72 -14.55
N THR A 86 0.95 -6.60 -13.94
CA THR A 86 0.46 -5.42 -14.69
C THR A 86 1.56 -4.82 -15.56
N VAL A 87 2.80 -4.73 -15.07
CA VAL A 87 3.94 -4.27 -15.88
C VAL A 87 4.22 -5.25 -17.01
N ALA A 88 4.31 -6.54 -16.72
CA ALA A 88 4.62 -7.56 -17.74
C ALA A 88 3.59 -7.58 -18.88
N ASN A 89 2.29 -7.46 -18.56
CA ASN A 89 1.22 -7.43 -19.57
C ASN A 89 1.04 -6.05 -20.25
N GLY A 90 1.61 -4.97 -19.67
CA GLY A 90 1.54 -3.62 -20.23
C GLY A 90 2.66 -3.27 -21.20
N LEU A 91 3.68 -4.13 -21.33
CA LEU A 91 4.78 -3.96 -22.27
C LEU A 91 4.43 -4.57 -23.63
N ASN A 92 4.83 -3.90 -24.71
CA ASN A 92 4.62 -4.37 -26.08
C ASN A 92 5.76 -5.30 -26.51
N TRP A 93 5.77 -6.52 -25.99
CA TRP A 93 6.78 -7.53 -26.30
C TRP A 93 6.83 -7.84 -27.79
N ARG A 94 8.04 -8.10 -28.28
CA ARG A 94 8.29 -8.61 -29.63
C ARG A 94 8.95 -9.99 -29.55
N GLU A 95 8.67 -10.81 -30.54
CA GLU A 95 9.33 -12.10 -30.69
C GLU A 95 10.85 -11.91 -30.73
N GLY A 96 11.58 -12.75 -29.99
CA GLY A 96 13.04 -12.67 -29.85
C GLY A 96 13.55 -11.73 -28.74
N GLU A 97 12.69 -11.00 -28.04
CA GLU A 97 13.10 -10.23 -26.85
C GLU A 97 13.35 -11.14 -25.63
N ASN A 98 14.22 -10.69 -24.73
CA ASN A 98 14.66 -11.46 -23.57
C ASN A 98 14.22 -10.82 -22.26
N ILE A 99 13.86 -11.66 -21.28
CA ILE A 99 13.70 -11.27 -19.88
C ILE A 99 14.94 -11.71 -19.12
N VAL A 100 15.66 -10.76 -18.52
CA VAL A 100 16.84 -11.04 -17.68
C VAL A 100 16.46 -10.82 -16.22
N THR A 101 16.68 -11.82 -15.39
CA THR A 101 16.38 -11.78 -13.95
C THR A 101 17.53 -12.41 -13.15
N PHE A 102 17.47 -12.30 -11.82
CA PHE A 102 18.43 -12.90 -10.90
C PHE A 102 18.17 -14.40 -10.71
N ARG A 103 19.21 -15.16 -10.35
CA ARG A 103 19.20 -16.64 -10.36
C ARG A 103 18.36 -17.30 -9.26
N ARG A 104 18.12 -16.64 -8.13
CA ARG A 104 17.53 -17.26 -6.93
C ARG A 104 16.21 -16.60 -6.59
N GLU A 105 15.11 -17.31 -6.79
CA GLU A 105 13.96 -17.20 -5.88
C GLU A 105 14.20 -18.08 -4.66
#